data_AF-A0A1C7HRH2-F1
#
_entry.id   AF-A0A1C7HRH2-F1
#
_cell.length_a   1.000
_cell.length_b   1.000
_cell.length_c   1.000
_cell.angle_alpha   90.00
_cell.angle_beta   90.00
_cell.angle_gamma   90.00
#
_symmetry.space_group_name_H-M   'P 1'
#
loop_
_entity.id
_entity.type
_entity.pdbx_description
1 polymer ?
#
loop_
_entity_poly.entity_id
_entity_poly.type
_entity_poly.pdbx_seq_one_letter_code
_entity_poly.pdbx_strand_id
1 'polypeptide(L)'
;MKNKILLTFDMSSIIKQKRLDKKLKQIEVASHLHIDINLYRRIEQFKIRKIDAILLKRILEYFEIPLIDFISAPTITVSSRLNETVMNDLEKIKAREHLDNTSEAIRYCVEQYLYFDKLADSKKEIIKLIEDTLYITFIKQIRSDQKRIDNLLNILKLNGLSDDEISNLENQGYKKYRSKTI
;
A
#
# COMPACT_ATOMS: atom_id res chain seq x y z
N MET A 1 -15.81 14.92 -18.12
CA MET A 1 -14.88 13.77 -18.08
C MET A 1 -15.42 12.75 -17.09
N LYS A 2 -15.57 11.46 -17.45
CA LYS A 2 -16.04 10.43 -16.49
C LYS A 2 -14.96 10.23 -15.42
N ASN A 3 -15.21 10.68 -14.20
CA ASN A 3 -14.29 10.50 -13.06
C ASN A 3 -14.19 9.01 -12.76
N LYS A 4 -13.14 8.36 -13.30
CA LYS A 4 -12.88 6.94 -13.07
C LYS A 4 -11.84 6.77 -11.97
N ILE A 5 -12.16 5.98 -10.96
CA ILE A 5 -11.30 5.61 -9.83
C ILE A 5 -10.66 4.26 -10.13
N LEU A 6 -9.40 4.09 -9.70
CA LEU A 6 -8.72 2.79 -9.73
C LEU A 6 -9.37 1.86 -8.69
N LEU A 7 -9.95 0.76 -9.15
CA LEU A 7 -10.41 -0.30 -8.27
C LEU A 7 -9.19 -1.14 -7.88
N THR A 8 -9.05 -1.50 -6.60
CA THR A 8 -8.02 -2.43 -6.12
C THR A 8 -8.61 -3.84 -5.92
N PHE A 9 -7.72 -4.83 -5.79
CA PHE A 9 -8.14 -6.18 -5.45
C PHE A 9 -8.81 -6.24 -4.07
N ASP A 10 -8.27 -5.50 -3.09
CA ASP A 10 -8.82 -5.45 -1.73
C ASP A 10 -10.22 -4.81 -1.71
N MET A 11 -10.43 -3.72 -2.45
CA MET A 11 -11.76 -3.14 -2.65
C MET A 11 -12.76 -4.16 -3.19
N SER A 12 -12.37 -4.90 -4.23
CA SER A 12 -13.23 -5.90 -4.88
C SER A 12 -13.57 -7.04 -3.92
N SER A 13 -12.60 -7.46 -3.12
CA SER A 13 -12.74 -8.53 -2.12
C SER A 13 -13.64 -8.10 -0.96
N ILE A 14 -13.48 -6.88 -0.44
CA ILE A 14 -14.32 -6.33 0.63
C ILE A 14 -15.77 -6.18 0.17
N ILE A 15 -16.00 -5.66 -1.05
CA ILE A 15 -17.35 -5.56 -1.62
C ILE A 15 -18.01 -6.94 -1.70
N LYS A 16 -17.27 -7.94 -2.21
CA LYS A 16 -17.76 -9.32 -2.29
C LYS A 16 -18.07 -9.89 -0.90
N GLN A 17 -17.20 -9.65 0.08
CA GLN A 17 -17.37 -10.14 1.45
C GLN A 17 -18.62 -9.52 2.09
N LYS A 18 -18.79 -8.20 2.02
CA LYS A 18 -19.97 -7.51 2.55
C LYS A 18 -21.27 -8.00 1.93
N ARG A 19 -21.28 -8.33 0.63
CA ARG A 19 -22.44 -8.97 0.00
C ARG A 19 -22.74 -10.34 0.62
N LEU A 20 -21.72 -11.17 0.79
CA LEU A 20 -21.85 -12.51 1.37
C LEU A 20 -22.33 -12.45 2.82
N ASP A 21 -21.81 -11.51 3.62
CA ASP A 21 -22.22 -11.30 5.01
C ASP A 21 -23.70 -10.90 5.11
N LYS A 22 -24.17 -10.04 4.19
CA LYS A 22 -25.58 -9.67 4.06
C LYS A 22 -26.44 -10.75 3.38
N LYS A 23 -25.85 -11.89 2.97
CA LYS A 23 -26.51 -13.01 2.25
C LYS A 23 -27.25 -12.60 0.96
N LEU A 24 -26.78 -11.54 0.30
CA LEU A 24 -27.41 -11.01 -0.91
C LEU A 24 -26.88 -11.72 -2.17
N LYS A 25 -27.73 -11.91 -3.17
CA LYS A 25 -27.32 -12.36 -4.51
C LYS A 25 -26.76 -11.20 -5.31
N GLN A 26 -25.83 -11.49 -6.22
CA GLN A 26 -25.24 -10.47 -7.11
C GLN A 26 -26.30 -9.72 -7.93
N ILE A 27 -27.38 -10.41 -8.32
CA ILE A 27 -28.48 -9.81 -9.08
C ILE A 27 -29.24 -8.76 -8.25
N GLU A 28 -29.46 -9.01 -6.96
CA GLU A 28 -30.18 -8.11 -6.07
C GLU A 28 -29.41 -6.81 -5.88
N VAL A 29 -28.09 -6.92 -5.70
CA VAL A 29 -27.21 -5.75 -5.59
C VAL A 29 -27.14 -4.97 -6.90
N ALA A 30 -27.00 -5.66 -8.03
CA ALA A 30 -26.97 -5.01 -9.35
C ALA A 30 -28.27 -4.26 -9.65
N SER A 31 -29.42 -4.87 -9.33
CA SER A 31 -30.74 -4.23 -9.45
C SER A 31 -30.87 -3.00 -8.55
N HIS A 32 -30.45 -3.09 -7.29
CA HIS A 32 -30.48 -1.97 -6.34
C HIS A 32 -29.58 -0.81 -6.78
N LEU A 33 -28.41 -1.13 -7.33
CA LEU A 33 -27.46 -0.14 -7.85
C LEU A 33 -27.82 0.36 -9.25
N HIS A 34 -28.89 -0.14 -9.86
CA HIS A 34 -29.29 0.18 -11.24
C HIS A 34 -28.13 0.01 -12.24
N ILE A 35 -27.42 -1.11 -12.14
CA ILE A 35 -26.32 -1.47 -13.04
C ILE A 35 -26.53 -2.84 -13.66
N ASP A 36 -25.84 -3.07 -14.77
CA ASP A 36 -25.76 -4.40 -15.38
C ASP A 36 -25.13 -5.43 -14.43
N ILE A 37 -25.74 -6.61 -14.35
CA ILE A 37 -25.25 -7.70 -13.48
C ILE A 37 -23.84 -8.15 -13.85
N ASN A 38 -23.46 -8.11 -15.13
CA ASN A 38 -22.11 -8.49 -15.54
C ASN A 38 -21.10 -7.42 -15.13
N LEU A 39 -21.48 -6.14 -15.13
CA LEU A 39 -20.65 -5.09 -14.56
C LEU A 39 -20.38 -5.34 -13.08
N TYR A 40 -21.42 -5.62 -12.28
CA TYR A 40 -21.27 -5.92 -10.86
C TYR A 40 -20.42 -7.18 -10.62
N ARG A 41 -20.66 -8.25 -11.39
CA ARG A 41 -19.87 -9.48 -11.31
C ARG A 41 -18.39 -9.23 -11.59
N ARG A 42 -18.08 -8.38 -12.57
CA ARG A 42 -16.69 -8.01 -12.90
C ARG A 42 -16.03 -7.17 -11.82
N ILE A 43 -16.80 -6.38 -11.06
CA ILE A 43 -16.30 -5.66 -9.88
C ILE A 43 -15.87 -6.68 -8.82
N GLU A 44 -16.75 -7.59 -8.40
CA GLU A 44 -16.41 -8.59 -7.37
C GLU A 44 -15.27 -9.54 -7.79
N GLN A 45 -15.14 -9.82 -9.08
CA GLN A 45 -14.08 -10.67 -9.63
C GLN A 45 -12.79 -9.92 -9.96
N PHE A 46 -12.70 -8.62 -9.66
CA PHE A 46 -11.57 -7.76 -10.02
C PHE A 46 -11.19 -7.82 -11.52
N LYS A 47 -12.17 -8.00 -12.40
CA LYS A 47 -12.01 -8.01 -13.88
C LYS A 47 -12.14 -6.62 -14.51
N ILE A 48 -12.29 -5.58 -13.69
CA ILE A 48 -12.16 -4.17 -14.10
C ILE A 48 -11.18 -3.47 -13.18
N ARG A 49 -10.27 -2.68 -13.76
CA ARG A 49 -9.29 -1.88 -13.01
C ARG A 49 -9.76 -0.47 -12.72
N LYS A 50 -10.77 0.03 -13.46
CA LYS A 50 -11.29 1.39 -13.32
C LYS A 50 -12.80 1.37 -13.27
N ILE A 51 -13.37 2.02 -12.27
CA ILE A 51 -14.82 2.14 -12.03
C ILE A 51 -15.22 3.61 -11.99
N ASP A 52 -16.45 3.93 -12.37
CA ASP A 52 -16.98 5.28 -12.22
C ASP A 52 -17.07 5.66 -10.71
N ALA A 53 -16.63 6.87 -10.37
CA ALA A 53 -16.56 7.34 -8.99
C ALA A 53 -17.94 7.37 -8.30
N ILE A 54 -18.98 7.75 -9.04
CA ILE A 54 -20.36 7.81 -8.53
C ILE A 54 -20.86 6.40 -8.28
N LEU A 55 -20.57 5.47 -9.20
CA LEU A 55 -20.92 4.07 -9.01
C LEU A 55 -20.20 3.46 -7.80
N LEU A 56 -18.90 3.71 -7.66
CA LEU A 56 -18.14 3.21 -6.51
C LEU A 56 -18.72 3.76 -5.20
N LYS A 57 -18.98 5.07 -5.13
CA LYS A 57 -19.60 5.71 -3.96
C LYS A 57 -20.92 5.03 -3.58
N ARG A 58 -21.81 4.78 -4.55
CA ARG A 58 -23.08 4.08 -4.30
C ARG A 58 -22.90 2.66 -3.77
N ILE A 59 -21.91 1.93 -4.28
CA ILE A 59 -21.56 0.58 -3.77
C ILE A 59 -21.10 0.67 -2.31
N LEU A 60 -20.21 1.62 -2.01
CA LEU A 60 -19.68 1.77 -0.65
C LEU A 60 -20.78 2.19 0.34
N GLU A 61 -21.66 3.11 -0.05
CA GLU A 61 -22.81 3.54 0.75
C GLU A 61 -23.77 2.36 1.01
N TYR A 62 -24.08 1.57 -0.01
CA TYR A 62 -24.98 0.42 0.12
C TYR A 62 -24.48 -0.65 1.11
N PHE A 63 -23.15 -0.83 1.16
CA PHE A 63 -22.52 -1.77 2.08
C PHE A 63 -22.02 -1.15 3.38
N GLU A 64 -22.29 0.15 3.58
CA GLU A 64 -21.81 0.93 4.73
C GLU A 64 -20.30 0.76 4.93
N ILE A 65 -19.54 0.79 3.83
CA ILE A 65 -18.08 0.68 3.89
C ILE A 65 -17.52 2.09 3.99
N PRO A 66 -16.85 2.44 5.10
CA PRO A 66 -16.19 3.73 5.25
C PRO A 66 -15.21 3.97 4.10
N LEU A 67 -15.28 5.14 3.46
CA LEU A 67 -14.33 5.52 2.39
C LEU A 67 -12.87 5.47 2.90
N ILE A 68 -12.67 5.72 4.20
CA ILE A 68 -11.36 5.70 4.85
C ILE A 68 -10.68 4.32 4.81
N ASP A 69 -11.45 3.23 4.75
CA ASP A 69 -10.93 1.86 4.65
C ASP A 69 -10.22 1.61 3.32
N PHE A 70 -10.43 2.49 2.34
CA PHE A 70 -9.86 2.41 1.00
C PHE A 70 -8.91 3.56 0.66
N ILE A 71 -8.73 4.52 1.56
CA ILE A 71 -7.61 5.44 1.47
C ILE A 71 -6.40 4.58 1.80
N SER A 72 -5.74 4.07 0.75
CA SER A 72 -4.50 3.33 0.92
C SER A 72 -3.58 4.17 1.80
N ALA A 73 -3.19 3.62 2.95
CA ALA A 73 -2.02 4.11 3.66
C ALA A 73 -0.91 4.27 2.60
N PRO A 74 -0.08 5.34 2.66
CA PRO A 74 0.95 5.56 1.67
C PRO A 74 1.86 4.33 1.58
N THR A 75 1.62 3.47 0.59
CA THR A 75 2.38 2.24 0.36
C THR A 75 3.56 2.58 -0.53
N ILE A 76 4.76 2.39 -0.02
CA ILE A 76 5.99 2.47 -0.79
C ILE A 76 6.24 1.07 -1.38
N THR A 77 6.25 0.97 -2.70
CA THR A 77 6.64 -0.28 -3.37
C THR A 77 8.15 -0.43 -3.24
N VAL A 78 8.58 -1.45 -2.49
CA VAL A 78 10.00 -1.80 -2.35
C VAL A 78 10.28 -3.05 -3.17
N SER A 79 11.25 -2.98 -4.07
CA SER A 79 11.77 -4.14 -4.78
C SER A 79 13.13 -4.52 -4.20
N SER A 80 13.25 -5.78 -3.77
CA SER A 80 14.51 -6.37 -3.34
C SER A 80 14.76 -7.62 -4.16
N ARG A 81 16.02 -7.86 -4.52
CA ARG A 81 16.42 -9.13 -5.14
C ARG A 81 16.70 -10.12 -4.02
N LEU A 82 15.98 -11.24 -4.07
CA LEU A 82 16.31 -12.39 -3.23
C LEU A 82 17.63 -12.98 -3.71
N ASN A 83 18.48 -13.38 -2.78
CA ASN A 83 19.70 -14.10 -3.11
C ASN A 83 19.36 -15.52 -3.59
N GLU A 84 20.30 -16.14 -4.29
CA GLU A 84 20.10 -17.46 -4.91
C GLU A 84 19.80 -18.56 -3.89
N THR A 85 20.40 -18.47 -2.71
CA THR A 85 20.14 -19.38 -1.59
C THR A 85 18.67 -19.34 -1.16
N VAL A 86 18.12 -18.14 -0.91
CA VAL A 86 16.72 -17.96 -0.51
C VAL A 86 15.77 -18.39 -1.62
N MET A 87 16.11 -18.13 -2.89
CA MET A 87 15.31 -18.63 -4.01
C MET A 87 15.27 -20.15 -4.09
N ASN A 88 16.41 -20.81 -3.88
CA ASN A 88 16.46 -22.27 -3.86
C ASN A 88 15.65 -22.86 -2.71
N ASP A 89 15.68 -22.23 -1.53
CA ASP A 89 14.89 -22.69 -0.39
C ASP A 89 13.38 -22.44 -0.59
N LEU A 90 13.00 -21.32 -1.22
CA LEU A 90 11.61 -21.06 -1.61
C LEU A 90 11.10 -22.08 -2.64
N GLU A 91 11.94 -22.51 -3.59
CA GLU A 91 11.56 -23.56 -4.55
C GLU A 91 11.38 -24.93 -3.87
N LYS A 92 12.22 -25.28 -2.89
CA LYS A 92 12.02 -26.50 -2.07
C LYS A 92 10.71 -26.45 -1.29
N ILE A 93 10.40 -25.31 -0.68
CA ILE A 93 9.15 -25.12 0.06
C ILE A 93 7.95 -25.17 -0.90
N LYS A 94 8.05 -24.52 -2.06
CA LYS A 94 7.04 -24.57 -3.11
C LYS A 94 6.72 -26.01 -3.52
N ALA A 95 7.75 -26.83 -3.73
CA ALA A 95 7.59 -28.23 -4.08
C ALA A 95 7.00 -29.07 -2.93
N ARG A 96 7.46 -28.86 -1.69
CA ARG A 96 7.02 -29.62 -0.51
C ARG A 96 5.56 -29.35 -0.15
N GLU A 97 5.13 -28.09 -0.28
CA GLU A 97 3.80 -27.63 0.13
C GLU A 97 2.82 -27.53 -1.05
N HIS A 98 3.23 -27.98 -2.24
CA HIS A 98 2.42 -27.97 -3.47
C HIS A 98 1.86 -26.59 -3.84
N LEU A 99 2.71 -25.56 -3.78
CA LEU A 99 2.34 -24.17 -4.09
C LEU A 99 2.57 -23.86 -5.57
N ASP A 100 1.73 -23.00 -6.15
CA ASP A 100 1.73 -22.78 -7.60
C ASP A 100 2.90 -21.90 -8.06
N ASN A 101 3.38 -21.00 -7.20
CA ASN A 101 4.40 -20.03 -7.56
C ASN A 101 5.22 -19.55 -6.35
N THR A 102 6.34 -18.88 -6.63
CA THR A 102 7.24 -18.37 -5.59
C THR A 102 6.60 -17.30 -4.71
N SER A 103 5.62 -16.54 -5.21
CA SER A 103 4.90 -15.54 -4.38
C SER A 103 4.03 -16.21 -3.33
N GLU A 104 3.41 -17.35 -3.66
CA GLU A 104 2.70 -18.19 -2.70
C GLU A 104 3.64 -18.84 -1.69
N ALA A 105 4.83 -19.29 -2.13
CA ALA A 105 5.85 -19.78 -1.20
C ALA A 105 6.29 -18.70 -0.20
N ILE A 106 6.49 -17.47 -0.66
CA ILE A 106 6.80 -16.32 0.21
C ILE A 106 5.63 -16.05 1.16
N ARG A 107 4.40 -16.00 0.65
CA ARG A 107 3.21 -15.77 1.48
C ARG A 107 3.07 -16.87 2.53
N TYR A 108 3.23 -18.14 2.15
CA TYR A 108 3.23 -19.28 3.06
C TYR A 108 4.30 -19.14 4.14
N CYS A 109 5.53 -18.75 3.78
CA CYS A 109 6.59 -18.52 4.75
C CYS A 109 6.23 -17.39 5.74
N VAL A 110 5.63 -16.30 5.27
CA VAL A 110 5.17 -15.19 6.12
C VAL A 110 3.99 -15.61 7.00
N GLU A 111 3.05 -16.38 6.48
CA GLU A 111 1.93 -16.93 7.26
C GLU A 111 2.43 -17.90 8.32
N GLN A 112 3.29 -18.86 7.97
CA GLN A 112 3.93 -19.75 8.96
C GLN A 112 4.74 -18.95 9.97
N TYR A 113 5.41 -17.86 9.57
CA TYR A 113 6.13 -16.94 10.46
C TYR A 113 5.21 -16.21 11.45
N LEU A 114 4.01 -15.81 11.03
CA LEU A 114 3.04 -15.13 11.88
C LEU A 114 2.28 -16.11 12.79
N TYR A 115 2.11 -17.36 12.36
CA TYR A 115 1.22 -18.32 13.01
C TYR A 115 1.93 -19.47 13.75
N PHE A 116 3.22 -19.77 13.49
CA PHE A 116 3.93 -20.89 14.14
C PHE A 116 5.43 -20.64 14.40
N ASP A 117 5.88 -20.94 15.62
CA ASP A 117 7.24 -20.73 16.15
C ASP A 117 8.34 -21.69 15.61
N LYS A 118 8.10 -22.42 14.52
CA LYS A 118 8.97 -23.55 14.08
C LYS A 118 10.17 -23.20 13.19
N LEU A 119 10.37 -21.94 12.79
CA LEU A 119 11.46 -21.51 11.90
C LEU A 119 12.31 -20.39 12.51
N ALA A 120 12.81 -20.61 13.73
CA ALA A 120 13.51 -19.61 14.54
C ALA A 120 14.82 -19.05 13.93
N ASP A 121 15.49 -19.78 13.04
CA ASP A 121 16.73 -19.32 12.41
C ASP A 121 16.47 -18.46 11.16
N SER A 122 15.57 -18.90 10.27
CA SER A 122 15.11 -18.07 9.14
C SER A 122 14.40 -16.80 9.62
N LYS A 123 13.75 -16.84 10.80
CA LYS A 123 13.14 -15.70 11.49
C LYS A 123 14.17 -14.59 11.75
N LYS A 124 15.38 -14.91 12.22
CA LYS A 124 16.42 -13.89 12.50
C LYS A 124 16.98 -13.26 11.23
N GLU A 125 17.20 -14.04 10.18
CA GLU A 125 17.72 -13.52 8.91
C GLU A 125 16.69 -12.64 8.18
N ILE A 126 15.41 -13.05 8.19
CA ILE A 126 14.32 -12.24 7.61
C ILE A 126 14.12 -10.96 8.41
N ILE A 127 14.15 -11.00 9.74
CA ILE A 127 14.07 -9.80 10.58
C ILE A 127 15.21 -8.84 10.24
N LYS A 128 16.45 -9.35 10.19
CA LYS A 128 17.62 -8.53 9.86
C LYS A 128 17.52 -7.92 8.46
N LEU A 129 17.04 -8.67 7.47
CA LEU A 129 16.79 -8.17 6.12
C LEU A 129 15.75 -7.04 6.10
N ILE A 130 14.66 -7.19 6.87
CA ILE A 130 13.61 -6.16 6.98
C ILE A 130 14.16 -4.91 7.67
N GLU A 131 14.86 -5.07 8.78
CA GLU A 131 15.50 -3.98 9.53
C GLU A 131 16.51 -3.21 8.66
N ASP A 132 17.40 -3.92 7.97
CA ASP A 132 18.38 -3.33 7.05
C ASP A 132 17.69 -2.61 5.89
N THR A 133 16.62 -3.20 5.34
CA THR A 133 15.86 -2.58 4.26
C THR A 133 15.15 -1.31 4.73
N LEU A 134 14.54 -1.32 5.92
CA LEU A 134 13.88 -0.15 6.50
C LEU A 134 14.90 0.95 6.79
N TYR A 135 16.03 0.59 7.40
CA TYR A 135 17.10 1.52 7.73
C TYR A 135 17.72 2.17 6.49
N ILE A 136 18.06 1.37 5.47
CA ILE A 136 18.57 1.87 4.20
C ILE A 136 17.54 2.76 3.50
N THR A 137 16.26 2.39 3.52
CA THR A 137 15.18 3.17 2.91
C THR A 137 15.02 4.52 3.63
N PHE A 138 15.04 4.51 4.96
CA PHE A 138 14.95 5.71 5.78
C PHE A 138 16.16 6.64 5.55
N ILE A 139 17.37 6.10 5.48
CA ILE A 139 18.57 6.87 5.13
C ILE A 139 18.49 7.44 3.72
N LYS A 140 18.03 6.66 2.73
CA LYS A 140 17.87 7.14 1.36
C LYS A 140 16.86 8.28 1.29
N GLN A 141 15.77 8.19 2.03
CA GLN A 141 14.76 9.24 2.12
C GLN A 141 15.33 10.50 2.76
N ILE A 142 15.99 10.39 3.92
CA ILE A 142 16.67 11.52 4.58
C ILE A 142 17.66 12.19 3.62
N ARG A 143 18.50 11.42 2.92
CA ARG A 143 19.46 11.98 1.95
C ARG A 143 18.79 12.67 0.77
N SER A 144 17.69 12.12 0.27
CA SER A 144 16.91 12.74 -0.81
C SER A 144 16.28 14.06 -0.35
N ASP A 145 15.73 14.08 0.86
CA ASP A 145 15.12 15.27 1.45
C ASP A 145 16.19 16.33 1.77
N GLN A 146 17.36 15.93 2.27
CA GLN A 146 18.52 16.80 2.45
C GLN A 146 18.92 17.48 1.13
N LYS A 147 19.07 16.69 0.05
CA LYS A 147 19.42 17.21 -1.27
C LYS A 147 18.36 18.18 -1.82
N ARG A 148 17.09 17.92 -1.52
CA ARG A 148 15.98 18.80 -1.90
C ARG A 148 16.01 20.11 -1.11
N ILE A 149 16.31 20.06 0.19
CA ILE A 149 16.50 21.23 1.04
C ILE A 149 17.68 22.05 0.52
N ASP A 150 18.84 21.43 0.27
CA ASP A 150 20.03 22.12 -0.25
C ASP A 150 19.74 22.83 -1.59
N ASN A 151 18.99 22.17 -2.49
CA ASN A 151 18.55 22.80 -3.74
C ASN A 151 17.63 24.01 -3.51
N LEU A 152 16.69 23.92 -2.56
CA LEU A 152 15.82 25.04 -2.22
C LEU A 152 16.61 26.21 -1.61
N LEU A 153 17.57 25.92 -0.72
CA LEU A 153 18.47 26.92 -0.15
C LEU A 153 19.29 27.61 -1.24
N ASN A 154 19.84 26.85 -2.18
CA ASN A 154 20.57 27.41 -3.32
C ASN A 154 19.68 28.30 -4.21
N ILE A 155 18.43 27.91 -4.46
CA ILE A 155 17.47 28.75 -5.19
C ILE A 155 17.19 30.05 -4.42
N LEU A 156 17.00 30.00 -3.11
CA LEU A 156 16.77 31.20 -2.29
C LEU A 156 17.97 32.15 -2.30
N LYS A 157 19.19 31.62 -2.21
CA LYS A 157 20.43 32.41 -2.33
C LYS A 157 20.59 33.05 -3.71
N LEU A 158 20.29 32.31 -4.78
CA LEU A 158 20.32 32.85 -6.16
C LEU A 158 19.29 33.95 -6.38
N ASN A 159 18.20 33.98 -5.60
CA ASN A 159 17.20 35.05 -5.62
C ASN A 159 17.53 36.22 -4.66
N GLY A 160 18.76 36.26 -4.12
CA GLY A 160 19.28 37.41 -3.37
C GLY A 160 18.95 37.44 -1.88
N LEU A 161 18.42 36.36 -1.30
CA LEU A 161 18.23 36.27 0.15
C LEU A 161 19.57 36.05 0.84
N SER A 162 19.80 36.83 1.90
CA SER A 162 20.96 36.67 2.79
C SER A 162 20.83 35.43 3.68
N ASP A 163 21.96 34.92 4.19
CA ASP A 163 21.98 33.77 5.08
C ASP A 163 21.15 33.99 6.37
N ASP A 164 21.07 35.24 6.85
CA ASP A 164 20.26 35.62 8.01
C ASP A 164 18.75 35.57 7.74
N GLU A 165 18.32 35.94 6.53
CA GLU A 165 16.92 35.86 6.11
C GLU A 165 16.48 34.39 5.92
N ILE A 166 17.37 33.57 5.38
CA ILE A 166 17.15 32.13 5.22
C ILE A 166 17.05 31.44 6.59
N SER A 167 17.96 31.75 7.52
CA SER A 167 17.94 31.21 8.90
C SER A 167 16.67 31.60 9.66
N ASN A 168 16.17 32.83 9.46
CA ASN A 168 14.90 33.25 10.05
C ASN A 168 13.69 32.48 9.50
N LEU A 169 13.67 32.18 8.19
CA LEU A 169 12.62 31.37 7.56
C LEU A 169 12.64 29.91 8.04
N GLU A 170 13.82 29.31 8.18
CA GLU A 170 13.97 27.97 8.76
C GLU A 170 13.42 27.92 10.18
N ASN A 171 13.79 28.88 11.03
CA ASN A 171 13.35 28.95 12.42
C ASN A 171 11.83 29.18 12.56
N GLN A 172 11.22 29.95 11.67
CA GLN A 172 9.75 30.09 11.60
C GLN A 172 9.07 28.78 11.18
N GLY A 173 9.64 28.06 10.22
CA GLY A 173 9.18 26.74 9.79
C GLY A 173 9.18 25.72 10.94
N TYR A 174 10.30 25.62 11.67
CA TYR A 174 10.43 24.71 12.82
C TYR A 174 9.43 25.02 13.93
N LYS A 175 9.20 26.31 14.27
CA LYS A 175 8.20 26.71 15.26
C LYS A 175 6.78 26.30 14.85
N LYS A 176 6.44 26.42 13.57
CA LYS A 176 5.11 26.08 13.03
C LYS A 176 4.87 24.57 12.93
N TYR A 177 5.92 23.77 12.77
CA TYR A 177 5.84 22.32 12.80
C TYR A 177 5.64 21.83 14.23
N ARG A 178 6.44 22.32 15.19
CA ARG A 178 6.34 21.95 16.62
C ARG A 178 4.98 22.25 17.24
N SER A 179 4.31 23.32 16.82
CA SER A 179 2.99 23.69 17.34
C SER A 179 1.83 22.85 16.78
N LYS A 180 2.06 22.01 15.76
CA LYS A 180 1.06 21.08 15.21
C LYS A 180 1.21 19.64 15.70
N THR A 181 2.35 19.32 16.33
CA THR A 181 2.68 17.96 16.78
C THR A 181 2.53 17.77 18.30
N ILE A 182 2.01 18.80 19.01
CA ILE A 182 1.61 18.77 20.42
C ILE A 182 0.09 18.96 20.44
#